data_AF-A0A2N2N4V1-F1
#
_entry.id   AF-A0A2N2N4V1-F1
#
_cell.length_a   1.000
_cell.length_b   1.000
_cell.length_c   1.000
_cell.angle_alpha   90.00
_cell.angle_beta   90.00
_cell.angle_gamma   90.00
#
_symmetry.space_group_name_H-M   'P 1'
#
loop_
_entity.id
_entity.type
_entity.pdbx_description
1 polymer ?
#
loop_
_entity_poly.entity_id
_entity_poly.type
_entity_poly.pdbx_seq_one_letter_code
_entity_poly.pdbx_strand_id
1 'polypeptide(L)' 'MPIKNSSTKAVRSFRLSIECVRQLKDLSSNMGRSEGDVVEVSIDRMYREELRFGNLMISEGQKPEDNYSVGMQ' A
#
# COMPACT_ATOMS: atom_id res chain seq x y z
N MET A 1 23.77 17.89 -22.61
CA MET A 1 23.26 16.68 -21.93
C MET A 1 21.93 16.31 -22.54
N PRO A 2 21.64 15.04 -22.84
CA PRO A 2 20.35 14.65 -23.39
C PRO A 2 19.27 14.79 -22.31
N ILE A 3 18.21 15.52 -22.62
CA ILE A 3 17.04 15.69 -21.74
C ILE A 3 16.23 14.40 -21.85
N LYS A 4 16.47 13.45 -20.95
CA LYS A 4 15.53 12.34 -20.77
C LYS A 4 14.25 12.96 -20.23
N ASN A 5 13.12 12.69 -20.89
CA ASN A 5 11.76 12.97 -20.41
C ASN A 5 11.45 12.11 -19.17
N SER A 6 12.31 12.16 -18.15
CA SER A 6 11.98 11.67 -16.83
C SER A 6 10.93 12.64 -16.32
N SER A 7 9.68 12.22 -16.34
CA SER A 7 8.64 12.85 -15.53
C SER A 7 9.26 13.14 -14.17
N THR A 8 9.28 14.41 -13.77
CA THR A 8 9.79 14.90 -12.49
C THR A 8 8.86 14.43 -11.36
N LYS A 9 8.67 13.11 -11.24
CA LYS A 9 7.94 12.51 -10.12
C LYS A 9 8.80 12.70 -8.88
N ALA A 10 8.18 13.24 -7.83
CA ALA A 10 8.86 13.45 -6.56
C ALA A 10 9.32 12.10 -5.99
N VAL A 11 10.59 12.02 -5.62
CA VAL A 11 11.13 10.83 -4.95
C VAL A 11 10.57 10.78 -3.52
N ARG A 12 9.90 9.67 -3.19
CA ARG A 12 9.35 9.41 -1.87
C ARG A 12 10.06 8.20 -1.28
N SER A 13 10.46 8.28 -0.02
CA SER A 13 11.03 7.15 0.72
C SER A 13 9.99 6.61 1.70
N PHE A 14 9.80 5.30 1.68
CA PHE A 14 8.90 4.60 2.59
C PHE A 14 9.70 3.71 3.54
N ARG A 15 9.26 3.61 4.79
CA ARG A 15 9.78 2.61 5.73
C ARG A 15 8.81 1.45 5.74
N LEU A 16 9.23 0.33 5.17
CA LEU A 16 8.44 -0.89 5.06
C LEU A 16 9.09 -2.01 5.87
N SER A 17 8.30 -3.00 6.26
CA SER A 17 8.82 -4.22 6.86
C SER A 17 9.68 -4.99 5.85
N ILE A 18 10.62 -5.80 6.35
CA ILE A 18 11.51 -6.59 5.49
C ILE A 18 10.74 -7.56 4.59
N GLU A 19 9.66 -8.14 5.10
CA GLU A 19 8.80 -9.06 4.34
C GLU A 19 8.04 -8.33 3.23
N CYS A 20 7.56 -7.10 3.49
CA CYS A 20 6.90 -6.29 2.47
C CYS A 20 7.87 -5.93 1.33
N VAL A 21 9.12 -5.58 1.64
CA VAL A 21 10.14 -5.31 0.62
C VAL A 21 10.42 -6.54 -0.25
N ARG A 22 10.48 -7.74 0.35
CA ARG A 22 10.65 -9.00 -0.40
C ARG A 22 9.48 -9.26 -1.34
N GLN A 23 8.26 -9.22 -0.82
CA GLN A 23 7.05 -9.44 -1.61
C GLN A 23 6.94 -8.43 -2.76
N LEU A 24 7.29 -7.17 -2.50
CA LEU A 24 7.27 -6.14 -3.52
C LEU A 24 8.25 -6.43 -4.66
N LYS A 25 9.45 -6.91 -4.32
CA LYS A 25 10.48 -7.28 -5.28
C LYS A 25 10.10 -8.52 -6.10
N ASP A 26 9.50 -9.51 -5.47
CA ASP A 26 9.00 -10.70 -6.15
C ASP A 26 7.86 -10.33 -7.11
N LEU A 27 6.94 -9.46 -6.66
CA LEU A 27 5.82 -8.97 -7.45
C LEU A 27 6.29 -8.11 -8.63
N SER A 28 7.24 -7.21 -8.43
CA SER A 28 7.81 -6.40 -9.50
C SER A 28 8.51 -7.26 -10.56
N SER A 29 9.22 -8.31 -10.11
CA SER A 29 9.89 -9.27 -11.00
C SER A 29 8.88 -10.07 -11.81
N ASN A 30 7.81 -10.56 -11.18
CA ASN A 30 6.75 -11.32 -11.84
C ASN A 30 5.97 -10.46 -12.86
N MET A 31 5.68 -9.20 -12.52
CA MET A 31 4.93 -8.30 -13.39
C MET A 31 5.79 -7.65 -14.49
N GLY A 32 7.13 -7.78 -14.41
CA GLY A 32 8.05 -7.10 -15.33
C GLY A 32 7.99 -5.57 -15.23
N ARG A 33 7.66 -5.04 -14.04
CA ARG A 33 7.48 -3.60 -13.77
C ARG A 33 8.51 -3.11 -12.76
N SER A 34 8.69 -1.79 -12.68
CA SER A 34 9.53 -1.23 -11.62
C SER A 34 8.82 -1.32 -10.27
N GLU A 35 9.59 -1.44 -9.19
CA GLU A 35 9.07 -1.43 -7.82
C GLU A 35 8.16 -0.21 -7.57
N GLY A 36 8.54 0.97 -8.06
CA GLY A 36 7.74 2.19 -7.93
C GLY A 36 6.41 2.14 -8.67
N ASP A 37 6.35 1.53 -9.86
CA ASP A 37 5.11 1.37 -10.63
C ASP A 37 4.15 0.40 -9.92
N VAL A 38 4.69 -0.67 -9.33
CA VAL A 38 3.92 -1.61 -8.50
C VAL A 38 3.37 -0.93 -7.24
N VAL A 39 4.17 -0.11 -6.56
CA VAL A 39 3.72 0.68 -5.40
C VAL A 39 2.60 1.64 -5.79
N GLU A 40 2.75 2.36 -6.91
CA GLU A 40 1.76 3.35 -7.37
C GLU A 40 0.42 2.68 -7.71
N VAL A 41 0.45 1.56 -8.46
CA VAL A 41 -0.76 0.79 -8.76
C VAL A 41 -1.40 0.22 -7.51
N SER A 42 -0.60 -0.25 -6.54
CA SER A 42 -1.11 -0.78 -5.28
C SER A 42 -1.81 0.30 -4.45
N ILE A 43 -1.25 1.51 -4.39
CA ILE A 43 -1.86 2.65 -3.68
C ILE A 43 -3.12 3.14 -4.40
N ASP A 44 -3.10 3.28 -5.73
CA ASP A 44 -4.30 3.66 -6.49
C ASP A 44 -5.43 2.65 -6.30
N ARG A 45 -5.09 1.36 -6.34
CA ARG A 45 -6.06 0.28 -6.10
C ARG A 45 -6.60 0.31 -4.67
N MET A 46 -5.73 0.47 -3.67
CA MET A 46 -6.13 0.59 -2.27
C MET A 46 -7.06 1.78 -2.07
N TYR A 47 -6.71 2.96 -2.59
CA TYR A 47 -7.54 4.16 -2.46
C TYR A 47 -8.87 4.04 -3.20
N ARG A 48 -8.89 3.41 -4.38
CA ARG A 48 -10.15 3.12 -5.09
C ARG A 48 -11.02 2.10 -4.37
N GLU A 49 -10.40 1.08 -3.79
CA GLU A 49 -11.10 0.08 -2.99
C GLU A 49 -11.62 0.72 -1.68
N GLU A 50 -10.86 1.60 -1.03
CA GLU A 50 -11.33 2.41 0.10
C GLU A 50 -12.48 3.33 -0.30
N LEU A 51 -12.49 3.95 -1.49
CA LEU A 51 -13.63 4.75 -1.93
C LEU A 51 -14.87 3.88 -2.24
N ARG A 52 -14.65 2.69 -2.82
CA ARG A 52 -15.72 1.77 -3.23
C ARG A 52 -16.31 0.99 -2.05
N PHE A 53 -15.51 0.67 -1.05
CA PHE A 53 -15.85 -0.15 0.11
C PHE A 53 -15.70 0.59 1.44
N GLY A 54 -15.47 1.90 1.41
CA GLY A 54 -15.22 2.74 2.60
C GLY A 54 -16.35 2.77 3.61
N ASN A 55 -17.56 2.41 3.19
CA ASN A 55 -18.71 2.23 4.09
C ASN A 55 -18.96 0.77 4.51
N LEU A 56 -18.20 -0.19 4.00
CA LEU A 56 -18.43 -1.62 4.25
C LEU A 56 -17.43 -2.25 5.24
N MET A 57 -16.22 -1.69 5.38
CA MET A 57 -15.15 -2.27 6.21
C MET A 57 -15.03 -1.64 7.60
N ILE A 58 -15.72 -0.53 7.86
CA ILE A 58 -16.05 -0.08 9.22
C ILE A 58 -17.56 -0.26 9.32
N SER A 59 -18.01 -1.44 9.76
CA SER A 59 -19.38 -1.56 10.24
C SER A 59 -19.56 -0.47 11.31
N GLU A 60 -20.43 0.51 11.04
CA GLU A 60 -20.74 1.60 11.96
C GLU A 60 -20.99 1.04 13.37
N GLY A 61 -20.01 1.16 14.28
CA GLY A 61 -20.16 0.72 15.66
C GLY A 61 -18.94 0.05 16.30
N GLN A 62 -18.03 -0.57 15.54
CA GLN A 62 -16.85 -1.19 16.16
C GLN A 62 -15.74 -0.16 16.38
N LYS A 63 -15.57 0.21 17.66
CA LYS A 63 -14.39 0.96 18.10
C LYS A 63 -13.18 0.02 18.04
N PRO A 64 -11.98 0.52 17.73
CA PRO A 64 -10.75 -0.29 17.76
C PRO A 64 -10.47 -0.92 19.13
N GLU A 65 -11.16 -0.45 20.17
CA GLU A 65 -11.17 -0.96 21.54
C GLU A 65 -11.76 -2.38 21.65
N ASP A 66 -12.69 -2.76 20.76
CA ASP A 66 -13.40 -4.06 20.82
C ASP A 66 -12.54 -5.26 20.37
N ASN A 67 -11.38 -5.02 19.75
CA ASN A 67 -10.48 -6.06 19.25
C ASN A 67 -9.36 -6.44 20.23
N TYR A 68 -9.26 -5.78 21.39
CA TYR A 68 -8.34 -6.19 22.45
C TYR A 68 -9.08 -7.02 23.49
N SER A 69 -9.09 -8.34 23.33
CA SER A 69 -9.37 -9.25 24.43
C SER A 69 -8.20 -9.20 25.41
N VAL A 70 -8.19 -8.19 26.28
CA VAL A 70 -7.36 -8.19 27.47
C VAL A 70 -7.93 -9.30 28.37
N GLY A 71 -7.28 -10.46 28.36
CA GLY A 71 -7.67 -11.59 29.18
C GLY A 71 -7.82 -11.14 30.63
N MET A 72 -9.05 -11.24 31.14
CA MET A 72 -9.32 -11.10 32.57
C MET A 72 -8.76 -12.33 33.28
N GLN A 73 -7.75 -12.13 34.14
CA GLN A 73 -7.53 -12.92 35.34
C GLN A 73 -6.97 -12.03 36.45
#